data_AF-A0A3D2UU97-F1
#
_entry.id   AF-A0A3D2UU97-F1
#
_cell.length_a   1.000
_cell.length_b   1.000
_cell.length_c   1.000
_cell.angle_alpha   90.00
_cell.angle_beta   90.00
_cell.angle_gamma   90.00
#
_symmetry.space_group_name_H-M   'P 1'
#
loop_
_entity.id
_entity.type
_entity.pdbx_description
1 polymer ?
#
loop_
_entity_poly.entity_id
_entity_poly.type
_entity_poly.pdbx_seq_one_letter_code
_entity_poly.pdbx_strand_id
1 'polypeptide(L)'
;MPVILVGRSVDFKSFSRYTLIASIGTALILPLIVSFISNLKLQDIIFSILIGIASLTHYANGFVKASETQSTQNFWWQVSWRIPQLGVGTTLITHYAVAAEEDYFTWGPANLIYHPESEHEKYVQPAIYALLLDENTIEKVFAREGQDYSERRSIRTYPNYRNILILTQPRPESCVQVIDLRQVELSSYEDERVKQIASYSEADQIELSDTFQTPPLIPFGIEPEHGWCYYYQKASYARQVGDWEQVSVLGDAVFNLELQAQDQIEWMPFIQAYAYSENISRLQEIASMMSKDKLAFQQACQILLTMQIESSIKSQADRLFCIQ
;
A
#
# COMPACT_ATOMS: atom_id res chain seq x y z
N MET A 1 -12.28 11.97 -29.15
CA MET A 1 -13.29 12.73 -28.38
C MET A 1 -12.57 13.58 -27.34
N PRO A 2 -12.91 14.87 -27.18
CA PRO A 2 -12.44 15.68 -26.07
C PRO A 2 -12.64 14.95 -24.73
N VAL A 3 -11.63 14.98 -23.86
CA VAL A 3 -11.60 14.27 -22.57
C VAL A 3 -12.79 14.68 -21.68
N ILE A 4 -13.20 15.94 -21.76
CA ILE A 4 -14.37 16.52 -21.08
C ILE A 4 -15.68 15.81 -21.49
N LEU A 5 -15.80 15.36 -22.76
CA LEU A 5 -17.00 14.68 -23.24
C LEU A 5 -17.14 13.23 -22.75
N VAL A 6 -16.12 12.67 -22.09
CA VAL A 6 -16.15 11.33 -21.47
C VAL A 6 -16.14 11.45 -19.94
N GLY A 7 -16.53 12.61 -19.39
CA GLY A 7 -16.55 12.85 -17.95
C GLY A 7 -15.18 12.86 -17.29
N ARG A 8 -14.11 13.13 -18.05
CA ARG A 8 -12.74 13.21 -17.55
C ARG A 8 -12.29 14.67 -17.56
N SER A 9 -11.55 15.09 -16.54
CA SER A 9 -10.97 16.43 -16.44
C SER A 9 -9.45 16.38 -16.59
N VAL A 10 -8.88 17.50 -17.02
CA VAL A 10 -7.43 17.71 -16.92
C VAL A 10 -7.13 18.06 -15.46
N ASP A 11 -6.43 17.15 -14.78
CA ASP A 11 -5.84 17.46 -13.48
C ASP A 11 -4.41 17.97 -13.68
N PHE A 12 -4.14 19.18 -13.19
CA PHE A 12 -2.82 19.78 -13.20
C PHE A 12 -2.00 19.41 -11.96
N LYS A 13 -2.62 18.84 -10.91
CA LYS A 13 -1.90 18.35 -9.73
C LYS A 13 -1.11 17.07 -10.03
N SER A 14 -1.66 16.14 -10.80
CA SER A 14 -0.96 14.92 -11.24
C SER A 14 -0.37 14.99 -12.65
N PHE A 15 -0.41 16.18 -13.29
CA PHE A 15 -0.02 16.38 -14.69
C PHE A 15 -0.64 15.32 -15.61
N SER A 16 -1.97 15.27 -15.59
CA SER A 16 -2.73 14.21 -16.24
C SER A 16 -2.31 14.02 -17.70
N ARG A 17 -2.19 12.73 -18.10
CA ARG A 17 -1.88 12.28 -19.46
C ARG A 17 -2.80 12.88 -20.54
N TYR A 18 -3.94 13.42 -20.14
CA TYR A 18 -4.89 14.12 -21.01
C TYR A 18 -4.34 15.43 -21.61
N THR A 19 -3.26 15.99 -21.07
CA THR A 19 -2.58 17.17 -21.65
C THR A 19 -1.67 16.83 -22.84
N LEU A 20 -1.35 15.55 -23.06
CA LEU A 20 -0.38 15.12 -24.07
C LEU A 20 -0.77 15.49 -25.50
N ILE A 21 -2.07 15.48 -25.82
CA ILE A 21 -2.54 15.86 -27.16
C ILE A 21 -2.42 17.38 -27.35
N ALA A 22 -2.70 18.15 -26.30
CA ALA A 22 -2.61 19.61 -26.34
C ALA A 22 -1.15 20.08 -26.44
N SER A 23 -0.19 19.34 -25.88
CA SER A 23 1.23 19.73 -25.89
C SER A 23 1.80 19.84 -27.30
N ILE A 24 1.36 19.01 -28.26
CA ILE A 24 1.77 19.09 -29.66
C ILE A 24 1.34 20.43 -30.27
N GLY A 25 0.09 20.85 -30.04
CA GLY A 25 -0.40 22.15 -30.51
C GLY A 25 0.38 23.31 -29.91
N THR A 26 0.65 23.26 -28.60
CA THR A 26 1.46 24.27 -27.92
C THR A 26 2.88 24.33 -28.47
N ALA A 27 3.52 23.18 -28.75
CA ALA A 27 4.86 23.11 -29.30
C ALA A 27 4.98 23.74 -30.70
N LEU A 28 3.90 23.74 -31.49
CA LEU A 28 3.87 24.37 -32.81
C LEU A 28 3.53 25.87 -32.76
N ILE A 29 2.60 26.26 -31.89
CA ILE A 29 2.14 27.66 -31.79
C ILE A 29 3.16 28.54 -31.07
N LEU A 30 3.87 28.02 -30.06
CA LEU A 30 4.76 28.81 -29.24
C LEU A 30 5.94 29.43 -30.04
N PRO A 31 6.66 28.68 -30.91
CA PRO A 31 7.70 29.27 -31.76
C PRO A 31 7.15 30.30 -32.75
N LEU A 32 5.94 30.08 -33.28
CA LEU A 32 5.27 31.05 -34.14
C LEU A 32 4.99 32.36 -33.41
N ILE A 33 4.49 32.29 -32.17
CA ILE A 33 4.26 33.49 -31.34
C ILE A 33 5.58 34.22 -31.09
N VAL A 34 6.65 33.50 -30.74
CA VAL A 34 7.98 34.08 -30.48
C VAL A 34 8.55 34.73 -31.75
N SER A 35 8.23 34.21 -32.95
CA SER A 35 8.72 34.76 -34.22
C SER A 35 8.18 36.16 -34.55
N PHE A 36 7.08 36.61 -33.92
CA PHE A 36 6.59 37.98 -34.08
C PHE A 36 7.46 39.03 -33.35
N ILE A 37 8.46 38.60 -32.58
CA ILE A 37 9.39 39.50 -31.88
C ILE A 37 10.52 39.90 -32.84
N SER A 38 10.56 41.17 -33.25
CA SER A 38 11.57 41.67 -34.21
C SER A 38 13.01 41.67 -33.67
N ASN A 39 13.21 41.55 -32.35
CA ASN A 39 14.54 41.54 -31.73
C ASN A 39 15.06 40.11 -31.58
N LEU A 40 16.02 39.74 -32.43
CA LEU A 40 16.63 38.41 -32.46
C LEU A 40 17.29 38.01 -31.12
N LYS A 41 17.95 38.95 -30.43
CA LYS A 41 18.56 38.65 -29.12
C LYS A 41 17.49 38.29 -28.09
N LEU A 42 16.34 38.97 -28.12
CA LEU A 42 15.24 38.68 -27.23
C LEU A 42 14.60 37.33 -27.56
N GLN A 43 14.47 36.99 -28.85
CA GLN A 43 14.04 35.67 -29.29
C GLN A 43 14.98 34.56 -28.78
N ASP A 44 16.30 34.73 -28.92
CA ASP A 44 17.30 33.77 -28.44
C ASP A 44 17.24 33.57 -26.93
N ILE A 45 17.06 34.67 -26.17
CA ILE A 45 16.88 34.61 -24.71
C ILE A 45 15.61 33.83 -24.36
N ILE A 46 14.49 34.12 -25.02
CA ILE A 46 13.22 33.43 -24.77
C ILE A 46 13.34 31.93 -25.07
N PHE A 47 13.93 31.56 -26.22
CA PHE A 47 14.15 30.16 -26.54
C PHE A 47 15.08 29.47 -25.54
N SER A 48 16.16 30.14 -25.12
CA SER A 48 17.07 29.59 -24.11
C SER A 48 16.35 29.34 -22.78
N ILE A 49 15.49 30.27 -22.35
CA ILE A 49 14.66 30.11 -21.15
C ILE A 49 13.69 28.95 -21.32
N LEU A 50 12.97 28.86 -22.45
CA LEU A 50 12.01 27.78 -22.70
C LEU A 50 12.68 26.40 -22.72
N ILE A 51 13.85 26.29 -23.35
CA ILE A 51 14.65 25.05 -23.35
C ILE A 51 15.12 24.72 -21.94
N GLY A 52 15.57 25.71 -21.17
CA GLY A 52 15.94 25.54 -19.77
C GLY A 52 14.78 25.01 -18.93
N ILE A 53 13.60 25.62 -19.04
CA ILE A 53 12.37 25.18 -18.35
C ILE A 53 12.01 23.76 -18.76
N ALA A 54 11.95 23.46 -20.06
CA ALA A 54 11.61 22.13 -20.56
C ALA A 54 12.56 21.07 -20.01
N SER A 55 13.87 21.34 -20.01
CA SER A 55 14.90 20.43 -19.51
C SER A 55 14.74 20.16 -18.01
N LEU A 56 14.51 21.22 -17.22
CA LEU A 56 14.24 21.10 -15.79
C LEU A 56 12.94 20.35 -15.50
N THR A 57 11.87 20.59 -16.28
CA THR A 57 10.60 19.86 -16.16
C THR A 57 10.77 18.38 -16.48
N HIS A 58 11.50 18.02 -17.54
CA HIS A 58 11.79 16.62 -17.87
C HIS A 58 12.60 15.93 -16.76
N TYR A 59 13.61 16.61 -16.20
CA TYR A 59 14.38 16.10 -15.07
C TYR A 59 13.50 15.88 -13.83
N ALA A 60 12.68 16.87 -13.46
CA ALA A 60 11.78 16.77 -12.32
C ALA A 60 10.77 15.62 -12.49
N ASN A 61 10.18 15.47 -13.67
CA ASN A 61 9.26 14.37 -13.98
C ASN A 61 9.96 13.00 -13.89
N GLY A 62 11.19 12.90 -14.40
CA GLY A 62 11.99 11.69 -14.30
C GLY A 62 12.30 11.31 -12.85
N PHE A 63 12.67 12.29 -12.02
CA PHE A 63 12.91 12.08 -10.59
C PHE A 63 11.65 11.61 -9.85
N VAL A 64 10.49 12.25 -10.09
CA VAL A 64 9.21 11.86 -9.48
C VAL A 64 8.83 10.44 -9.88
N LYS A 65 8.88 10.08 -11.18
CA LYS A 65 8.54 8.71 -11.61
C LYS A 65 9.53 7.65 -11.18
N ALA A 66 10.82 7.97 -11.04
CA ALA A 66 11.78 7.06 -10.42
C ALA A 66 11.41 6.78 -8.96
N SER A 67 11.06 7.82 -8.19
CA SER A 67 10.63 7.69 -6.79
C SER A 67 9.33 6.89 -6.66
N GLU A 68 8.31 7.17 -7.47
CA GLU A 68 7.05 6.41 -7.45
C GLU A 68 7.25 4.94 -7.86
N THR A 69 8.14 4.68 -8.82
CA THR A 69 8.50 3.31 -9.22
C THR A 69 9.12 2.58 -8.04
N GLN A 70 10.08 3.21 -7.35
CA GLN A 70 10.69 2.62 -6.16
C GLN A 70 9.67 2.37 -5.04
N SER A 71 8.76 3.31 -4.77
CA SER A 71 7.69 3.13 -3.78
C SER A 71 6.75 1.98 -4.16
N THR A 72 6.36 1.86 -5.42
CA THR A 72 5.50 0.78 -5.92
C THR A 72 6.21 -0.57 -5.82
N GLN A 73 7.48 -0.65 -6.20
CA GLN A 73 8.29 -1.86 -6.08
C GLN A 73 8.41 -2.30 -4.62
N ASN A 74 8.76 -1.38 -3.71
CA ASN A 74 8.86 -1.66 -2.28
C ASN A 74 7.51 -2.16 -1.71
N PHE A 75 6.41 -1.49 -2.04
CA PHE A 75 5.07 -1.91 -1.62
C PHE A 75 4.77 -3.36 -2.03
N TRP A 76 4.92 -3.69 -3.31
CA TRP A 76 4.57 -5.02 -3.81
C TRP A 76 5.54 -6.14 -3.39
N TRP A 77 6.82 -5.81 -3.16
CA TRP A 77 7.76 -6.75 -2.53
C TRP A 77 7.33 -7.08 -1.10
N GLN A 78 6.98 -6.08 -0.30
CA GLN A 78 6.44 -6.32 1.05
C GLN A 78 5.14 -7.13 1.02
N VAL A 79 4.23 -6.83 0.10
CA VAL A 79 3.01 -7.63 -0.11
C VAL A 79 3.37 -9.09 -0.39
N SER A 80 4.34 -9.37 -1.27
CA SER A 80 4.78 -10.73 -1.58
C SER A 80 5.48 -11.44 -0.43
N TRP A 81 6.14 -10.71 0.47
CA TRP A 81 6.73 -11.31 1.68
C TRP A 81 5.68 -11.71 2.70
N ARG A 82 4.53 -11.01 2.71
CA ARG A 82 3.43 -11.12 3.67
C ARG A 82 2.33 -12.10 3.26
N ILE A 83 2.02 -12.14 1.97
CA ILE A 83 0.87 -12.83 1.40
C ILE A 83 1.41 -13.92 0.47
N PRO A 84 1.26 -15.21 0.81
CA PRO A 84 1.76 -16.28 -0.03
C PRO A 84 1.03 -16.32 -1.38
N GLN A 85 -0.30 -16.32 -1.31
CA GLN A 85 -1.20 -16.30 -2.45
C GLN A 85 -2.50 -15.55 -2.10
N LEU A 86 -3.12 -14.93 -3.11
CA LEU A 86 -4.44 -14.32 -3.00
C LEU A 86 -5.50 -15.19 -3.66
N GLY A 87 -6.64 -15.36 -2.99
CA GLY A 87 -7.78 -16.10 -3.52
C GLY A 87 -8.38 -15.44 -4.77
N VAL A 88 -8.90 -16.25 -5.69
CA VAL A 88 -9.60 -15.77 -6.89
C VAL A 88 -10.87 -15.03 -6.48
N GLY A 89 -11.11 -13.85 -7.07
CA GLY A 89 -12.26 -12.99 -6.77
C GLY A 89 -12.04 -12.03 -5.60
N THR A 90 -10.84 -12.02 -4.99
CA THR A 90 -10.45 -11.02 -4.00
C THR A 90 -10.56 -9.61 -4.60
N THR A 91 -11.18 -8.68 -3.86
CA THR A 91 -11.20 -7.26 -4.25
C THR A 91 -10.25 -6.46 -3.35
N LEU A 92 -9.14 -6.00 -3.91
CA LEU A 92 -8.15 -5.24 -3.17
C LEU A 92 -8.51 -3.75 -3.07
N ILE A 93 -8.25 -3.15 -1.92
CA ILE A 93 -8.18 -1.70 -1.75
C ILE A 93 -6.78 -1.40 -1.22
N THR A 94 -5.97 -0.67 -1.99
CA THR A 94 -4.61 -0.32 -1.58
C THR A 94 -4.50 1.16 -1.24
N HIS A 95 -3.79 1.45 -0.15
CA HIS A 95 -3.37 2.80 0.22
C HIS A 95 -1.85 2.80 0.40
N TYR A 96 -1.11 3.53 -0.41
CA TYR A 96 0.34 3.69 -0.24
C TYR A 96 0.81 5.00 -0.87
N ALA A 97 2.11 5.29 -0.78
CA ALA A 97 2.70 6.56 -1.19
C ALA A 97 2.45 6.96 -2.66
N VAL A 98 2.05 6.03 -3.52
CA VAL A 98 1.66 6.31 -4.91
C VAL A 98 0.13 6.31 -5.00
N ALA A 99 -0.43 7.47 -5.32
CA ALA A 99 -1.86 7.61 -5.51
C ALA A 99 -2.34 6.74 -6.67
N ALA A 100 -3.22 5.78 -6.37
CA ALA A 100 -3.90 5.01 -7.39
C ALA A 100 -4.93 5.89 -8.10
N GLU A 101 -4.63 6.34 -9.33
CA GLU A 101 -5.61 7.09 -10.14
C GLU A 101 -6.71 6.18 -10.71
N GLU A 102 -6.39 4.89 -10.85
CA GLU A 102 -7.24 3.89 -11.48
C GLU A 102 -7.05 2.53 -10.79
N ASP A 103 -8.13 1.75 -10.73
CA ASP A 103 -8.17 0.41 -10.13
C ASP A 103 -7.07 -0.53 -10.65
N TYR A 104 -6.69 -0.40 -11.91
CA TYR A 104 -5.66 -1.23 -12.54
C TYR A 104 -4.23 -0.97 -12.07
N PHE A 105 -3.98 0.14 -11.35
CA PHE A 105 -2.72 0.32 -10.64
C PHE A 105 -2.58 -0.64 -9.45
N THR A 106 -3.70 -1.16 -8.95
CA THR A 106 -3.76 -2.13 -7.86
C THR A 106 -3.92 -3.55 -8.39
N TRP A 107 -4.97 -3.83 -9.17
CA TRP A 107 -5.20 -5.20 -9.62
C TRP A 107 -4.15 -5.66 -10.64
N GLY A 108 -3.56 -4.77 -11.43
CA GLY A 108 -2.55 -5.13 -12.44
C GLY A 108 -1.32 -5.81 -11.82
N PRO A 109 -0.60 -5.13 -10.91
CA PRO A 109 0.52 -5.73 -10.20
C PRO A 109 0.14 -6.98 -9.39
N ALA A 110 -1.02 -6.98 -8.73
CA ALA A 110 -1.49 -8.14 -7.96
C ALA A 110 -1.61 -9.39 -8.84
N ASN A 111 -2.23 -9.27 -10.02
CA ASN A 111 -2.37 -10.42 -10.91
C ASN A 111 -1.03 -10.83 -11.53
N LEU A 112 -0.12 -9.90 -11.84
CA LEU A 112 1.21 -10.27 -12.32
C LEU A 112 2.01 -11.11 -11.31
N ILE A 113 1.75 -10.96 -10.01
CA ILE A 113 2.39 -11.73 -8.95
C ILE A 113 1.65 -13.07 -8.72
N TYR A 114 0.33 -13.02 -8.59
CA TYR A 114 -0.45 -14.12 -8.01
C TYR A 114 -1.22 -14.96 -9.05
N HIS A 115 -1.63 -14.35 -10.17
CA HIS A 115 -2.43 -14.98 -11.24
C HIS A 115 -2.02 -14.41 -12.61
N PRO A 116 -0.79 -14.66 -13.10
CA PRO A 116 -0.27 -14.01 -14.30
C PRO A 116 -0.87 -14.55 -15.61
N GLU A 117 -1.54 -15.70 -15.55
CA GLU A 117 -2.15 -16.36 -16.71
C GLU A 117 -3.59 -15.87 -16.94
N SER A 118 -4.04 -15.93 -18.20
CA SER A 118 -5.42 -15.60 -18.58
C SER A 118 -6.14 -16.86 -19.08
N GLU A 119 -7.32 -17.13 -18.52
CA GLU A 119 -8.15 -18.27 -18.93
C GLU A 119 -9.05 -17.98 -20.15
N HIS A 120 -9.01 -16.75 -20.67
CA HIS A 120 -9.89 -16.32 -21.75
C HIS A 120 -9.12 -15.90 -23.01
N GLU A 121 -9.56 -16.40 -24.17
CA GLU A 121 -8.96 -16.10 -25.48
C GLU A 121 -9.38 -14.74 -26.06
N LYS A 122 -10.58 -14.24 -25.70
CA LYS A 122 -11.20 -13.07 -26.35
C LYS A 122 -11.12 -11.77 -25.55
N TYR A 123 -10.90 -11.88 -24.24
CA TYR A 123 -10.84 -10.76 -23.31
C TYR A 123 -9.91 -11.13 -22.17
N VAL A 124 -9.41 -10.14 -21.45
CA VAL A 124 -8.62 -10.36 -20.24
C VAL A 124 -9.56 -10.30 -19.04
N GLN A 125 -9.52 -11.30 -18.18
CA GLN A 125 -10.21 -11.27 -16.89
C GLN A 125 -9.18 -11.48 -15.79
N PRO A 126 -8.79 -10.43 -15.07
CA PRO A 126 -7.97 -10.57 -13.88
C PRO A 126 -8.68 -11.46 -12.85
N ALA A 127 -7.94 -12.33 -12.17
CA ALA A 127 -8.47 -13.14 -11.07
C ALA A 127 -8.66 -12.32 -9.80
N ILE A 128 -7.79 -11.33 -9.58
CA ILE A 128 -7.89 -10.36 -8.48
C ILE A 128 -8.44 -9.05 -9.04
N TYR A 129 -9.39 -8.44 -8.32
CA TYR A 129 -9.97 -7.15 -8.66
C TYR A 129 -9.48 -6.06 -7.71
N ALA A 130 -9.83 -4.81 -7.99
CA ALA A 130 -9.55 -3.71 -7.09
C ALA A 130 -10.63 -2.64 -7.11
N LEU A 131 -10.71 -1.89 -6.02
CA LEU A 131 -11.47 -0.66 -5.87
C LEU A 131 -10.53 0.46 -5.46
N LEU A 132 -10.84 1.68 -5.91
CA LEU A 132 -10.10 2.87 -5.49
C LEU A 132 -10.52 3.27 -4.07
N LEU A 133 -9.58 3.76 -3.27
CA LEU A 133 -9.90 4.34 -1.98
C LEU A 133 -10.46 5.76 -2.17
N ASP A 134 -11.77 5.88 -2.38
CA ASP A 134 -12.50 7.13 -2.51
C ASP A 134 -13.85 7.11 -1.77
N GLU A 135 -14.47 8.29 -1.62
CA GLU A 135 -15.74 8.43 -0.87
C GLU A 135 -16.86 7.58 -1.46
N ASN A 136 -16.93 7.46 -2.78
CA ASN A 136 -17.94 6.62 -3.45
C ASN A 136 -17.75 5.14 -3.10
N THR A 137 -16.50 4.66 -3.06
CA THR A 137 -16.20 3.29 -2.66
C THR A 137 -16.56 3.07 -1.18
N ILE A 138 -16.28 4.03 -0.31
CA ILE A 138 -16.65 3.96 1.11
C ILE A 138 -18.17 3.85 1.27
N GLU A 139 -18.95 4.70 0.59
CA GLU A 139 -20.41 4.65 0.60
C GLU A 139 -20.94 3.27 0.18
N LYS A 140 -20.37 2.69 -0.88
CA LYS A 140 -20.77 1.37 -1.38
C LYS A 140 -20.35 0.22 -0.46
N VAL A 141 -19.20 0.32 0.20
CA VAL A 141 -18.77 -0.65 1.23
C VAL A 141 -19.74 -0.61 2.41
N PHE A 142 -20.12 0.58 2.89
CA PHE A 142 -21.12 0.73 3.96
C PHE A 142 -22.49 0.20 3.57
N ALA A 143 -22.92 0.45 2.33
CA ALA A 143 -24.16 -0.11 1.79
C ALA A 143 -24.07 -1.62 1.56
N ARG A 144 -22.88 -2.23 1.69
CA ARG A 144 -22.59 -3.62 1.32
C ARG A 144 -23.15 -3.92 -0.06
N GLU A 145 -22.83 -3.08 -1.04
CA GLU A 145 -23.22 -3.35 -2.43
C GLU A 145 -22.63 -4.68 -2.92
N GLY A 146 -23.32 -5.31 -3.87
CA GLY A 146 -22.88 -6.59 -4.42
C GLY A 146 -21.65 -6.43 -5.33
N GLN A 147 -21.46 -7.45 -6.17
CA GLN A 147 -20.48 -7.38 -7.24
C GLN A 147 -20.92 -6.38 -8.31
N ASP A 148 -19.99 -5.56 -8.77
CA ASP A 148 -20.18 -4.65 -9.90
C ASP A 148 -19.52 -5.23 -11.16
N TYR A 149 -19.93 -4.78 -12.35
CA TYR A 149 -19.33 -5.17 -13.62
C TYR A 149 -18.69 -3.96 -14.30
N SER A 150 -17.42 -4.11 -14.67
CA SER A 150 -16.69 -3.09 -15.42
C SER A 150 -15.98 -3.72 -16.62
N GLU A 151 -16.17 -3.13 -17.80
CA GLU A 151 -15.45 -3.50 -19.02
C GLU A 151 -14.67 -2.29 -19.55
N ARG A 152 -13.34 -2.39 -19.48
CA ARG A 152 -12.41 -1.33 -19.92
C ARG A 152 -11.45 -1.92 -20.92
N ARG A 153 -11.63 -1.58 -22.22
CA ARG A 153 -10.73 -2.02 -23.31
C ARG A 153 -10.56 -3.55 -23.35
N SER A 154 -11.66 -4.30 -23.32
CA SER A 154 -11.67 -5.78 -23.29
C SER A 154 -11.07 -6.40 -22.02
N ILE A 155 -10.89 -5.60 -20.96
CA ILE A 155 -10.58 -6.10 -19.63
C ILE A 155 -11.88 -6.08 -18.83
N ARG A 156 -12.30 -7.26 -18.35
CA ARG A 156 -13.52 -7.42 -17.56
C ARG A 156 -13.15 -7.64 -16.11
N THR A 157 -13.65 -6.79 -15.23
CA THR A 157 -13.46 -6.93 -13.80
C THR A 157 -14.80 -7.02 -13.10
N TYR A 158 -14.81 -7.70 -11.97
CA TYR A 158 -16.00 -7.89 -11.17
C TYR A 158 -15.74 -7.60 -9.68
N PRO A 159 -15.34 -6.36 -9.32
CA PRO A 159 -15.05 -6.01 -7.93
C PRO A 159 -16.29 -6.17 -7.06
N ASN A 160 -16.10 -6.56 -5.81
CA ASN A 160 -17.17 -6.85 -4.87
C ASN A 160 -16.97 -6.07 -3.57
N TYR A 161 -17.90 -5.17 -3.26
CA TYR A 161 -17.85 -4.32 -2.06
C TYR A 161 -18.11 -5.07 -0.76
N ARG A 162 -18.52 -6.35 -0.83
CA ARG A 162 -18.68 -7.25 0.34
C ARG A 162 -17.47 -8.14 0.58
N ASN A 163 -16.52 -8.20 -0.34
CA ASN A 163 -15.37 -9.09 -0.26
C ASN A 163 -14.07 -8.31 -0.50
N ILE A 164 -13.76 -7.39 0.42
CA ILE A 164 -12.64 -6.48 0.30
C ILE A 164 -11.47 -6.90 1.18
N LEU A 165 -10.25 -6.73 0.68
CA LEU A 165 -9.01 -6.85 1.46
C LEU A 165 -8.23 -5.54 1.33
N ILE A 166 -7.99 -4.88 2.47
CA ILE A 166 -7.29 -3.60 2.54
C ILE A 166 -5.82 -3.83 2.84
N LEU A 167 -4.96 -3.28 1.96
CA LEU A 167 -3.51 -3.24 2.12
C LEU A 167 -3.10 -1.77 2.22
N THR A 168 -2.58 -1.36 3.38
CA THR A 168 -2.24 0.05 3.64
C THR A 168 -0.78 0.22 4.01
N GLN A 169 -0.17 1.30 3.56
CA GLN A 169 1.15 1.76 3.93
C GLN A 169 1.01 3.24 4.31
N PRO A 170 0.70 3.54 5.59
CA PRO A 170 0.29 4.88 6.03
C PRO A 170 1.30 5.99 5.71
N ARG A 171 2.60 5.67 5.76
CA ARG A 171 3.69 6.57 5.36
C ARG A 171 4.74 5.81 4.55
N PRO A 172 5.58 6.49 3.74
CA PRO A 172 6.64 5.83 2.97
C PRO A 172 7.59 4.96 3.81
N GLU A 173 7.81 5.32 5.07
CA GLU A 173 8.63 4.62 6.05
C GLU A 173 7.90 3.51 6.82
N SER A 174 6.55 3.49 6.80
CA SER A 174 5.76 2.39 7.35
C SER A 174 5.90 1.16 6.44
N CYS A 175 5.77 -0.02 7.03
CA CYS A 175 5.59 -1.26 6.29
C CYS A 175 4.14 -1.40 5.80
N VAL A 176 3.94 -2.27 4.81
CA VAL A 176 2.59 -2.63 4.34
C VAL A 176 1.86 -3.40 5.43
N GLN A 177 0.68 -2.93 5.81
CA GLN A 177 -0.20 -3.50 6.82
C GLN A 177 -1.41 -4.14 6.13
N VAL A 178 -1.73 -5.37 6.51
CA VAL A 178 -2.96 -6.05 6.10
C VAL A 178 -4.01 -5.77 7.17
N ILE A 179 -5.10 -5.10 6.81
CA ILE A 179 -6.19 -4.86 7.75
C ILE A 179 -7.06 -6.12 7.84
N ASP A 180 -7.35 -6.56 9.07
CA ASP A 180 -8.20 -7.72 9.35
C ASP A 180 -9.32 -7.32 10.31
N LEU A 181 -10.58 -7.56 9.90
CA LEU A 181 -11.75 -7.28 10.73
C LEU A 181 -11.75 -8.02 12.08
N ARG A 182 -11.04 -9.16 12.19
CA ARG A 182 -10.99 -9.95 13.43
C ARG A 182 -10.22 -9.23 14.54
N GLN A 183 -9.21 -8.45 14.15
CA GLN A 183 -8.40 -7.63 15.05
C GLN A 183 -7.91 -6.41 14.27
N VAL A 184 -8.74 -5.36 14.28
CA VAL A 184 -8.43 -4.12 13.58
C VAL A 184 -7.28 -3.40 14.30
N GLU A 185 -6.14 -3.33 13.61
CA GLU A 185 -4.93 -2.63 14.04
C GLU A 185 -4.72 -1.44 13.09
N LEU A 186 -4.75 -0.22 13.62
CA LEU A 186 -4.65 1.00 12.82
C LEU A 186 -3.45 1.83 13.28
N SER A 187 -2.64 2.27 12.32
CA SER A 187 -1.55 3.21 12.56
C SER A 187 -2.06 4.56 13.08
N SER A 188 -1.25 5.24 13.90
CA SER A 188 -1.44 6.66 14.22
C SER A 188 -1.44 7.57 13.00
N TYR A 189 -0.85 7.12 11.90
CA TYR A 189 -0.72 7.84 10.64
C TYR A 189 -1.72 7.38 9.58
N GLU A 190 -2.63 6.47 9.93
CA GLU A 190 -3.55 5.86 8.97
C GLU A 190 -4.46 6.87 8.29
N ASP A 191 -4.77 6.62 7.02
CA ASP A 191 -5.70 7.42 6.23
C ASP A 191 -7.12 7.31 6.79
N GLU A 192 -7.81 8.44 6.96
CA GLU A 192 -9.17 8.47 7.51
C GLU A 192 -10.16 7.60 6.72
N ARG A 193 -9.96 7.45 5.42
CA ARG A 193 -10.79 6.58 4.58
C ARG A 193 -10.55 5.11 4.91
N VAL A 194 -9.30 4.70 5.16
CA VAL A 194 -8.98 3.34 5.62
C VAL A 194 -9.64 3.08 6.97
N LYS A 195 -9.52 4.01 7.93
CA LYS A 195 -10.14 3.89 9.26
C LYS A 195 -11.66 3.65 9.17
N GLN A 196 -12.34 4.33 8.24
CA GLN A 196 -13.79 4.21 8.05
C GLN A 196 -14.23 2.80 7.64
N ILE A 197 -13.46 2.12 6.79
CA ILE A 197 -13.83 0.80 6.24
C ILE A 197 -12.98 -0.36 6.78
N ALA A 198 -12.11 -0.11 7.76
CA ALA A 198 -11.20 -1.11 8.31
C ALA A 198 -11.91 -2.39 8.81
N SER A 199 -13.08 -2.23 9.44
CA SER A 199 -13.89 -3.34 9.96
C SER A 199 -14.58 -4.19 8.89
N TYR A 200 -14.41 -3.87 7.61
CA TYR A 200 -14.94 -4.61 6.46
C TYR A 200 -13.84 -5.41 5.73
N SER A 201 -12.57 -5.28 6.12
CA SER A 201 -11.45 -5.97 5.47
C SER A 201 -11.35 -7.44 5.90
N GLU A 202 -11.43 -8.36 4.94
CA GLU A 202 -11.46 -9.80 5.14
C GLU A 202 -10.10 -10.42 4.82
N ALA A 203 -9.25 -10.63 5.83
CA ALA A 203 -7.92 -11.25 5.64
C ALA A 203 -7.96 -12.75 5.28
N ASP A 204 -9.15 -13.37 5.31
CA ASP A 204 -9.38 -14.76 4.87
C ASP A 204 -9.26 -14.93 3.35
N GLN A 205 -9.15 -13.83 2.59
CA GLN A 205 -8.81 -13.84 1.17
C GLN A 205 -7.34 -14.22 0.90
N ILE A 206 -6.52 -14.34 1.94
CA ILE A 206 -5.12 -14.77 1.85
C ILE A 206 -5.05 -16.29 2.01
N GLU A 207 -4.56 -16.98 0.98
CA GLU A 207 -4.39 -18.42 0.97
C GLU A 207 -3.09 -18.81 1.68
N LEU A 208 -3.18 -19.07 3.00
CA LEU A 208 -2.03 -19.24 3.88
C LEU A 208 -1.25 -20.55 3.65
N SER A 209 -1.88 -21.57 3.07
CA SER A 209 -1.26 -22.89 2.88
C SER A 209 -0.50 -23.00 1.55
N ASP A 210 -0.59 -21.99 0.69
CA ASP A 210 0.05 -21.97 -0.61
C ASP A 210 1.49 -21.48 -0.54
N THR A 211 2.23 -21.69 -1.64
CA THR A 211 3.61 -21.23 -1.77
C THR A 211 3.66 -19.72 -2.00
N PHE A 212 4.62 -19.06 -1.34
CA PHE A 212 4.91 -17.66 -1.59
C PHE A 212 5.27 -17.39 -3.05
N GLN A 213 4.53 -16.48 -3.69
CA GLN A 213 4.85 -16.00 -5.02
C GLN A 213 5.96 -14.96 -4.98
N THR A 214 6.89 -15.03 -5.94
CA THR A 214 7.96 -14.04 -6.10
C THR A 214 7.60 -13.06 -7.22
N PRO A 215 7.62 -11.74 -6.98
CA PRO A 215 7.36 -10.75 -8.01
C PRO A 215 8.34 -10.91 -9.20
N PRO A 216 7.87 -10.86 -10.46
CA PRO A 216 8.76 -10.92 -11.62
C PRO A 216 9.65 -9.69 -11.73
N LEU A 217 10.85 -9.84 -12.30
CA LEU A 217 11.83 -8.73 -12.42
C LEU A 217 11.25 -7.46 -13.07
N ILE A 218 10.34 -7.62 -14.04
CA ILE A 218 9.64 -6.50 -14.67
C ILE A 218 8.15 -6.62 -14.33
N PRO A 219 7.51 -5.58 -13.77
CA PRO A 219 8.03 -4.24 -13.44
C PRO A 219 8.65 -4.12 -12.02
N PHE A 220 8.75 -5.20 -11.24
CA PHE A 220 8.99 -5.12 -9.79
C PHE A 220 10.44 -4.91 -9.34
N GLY A 221 11.41 -5.02 -10.26
CA GLY A 221 12.82 -4.92 -9.93
C GLY A 221 13.34 -6.13 -9.15
N ILE A 222 14.53 -5.98 -8.59
CA ILE A 222 15.14 -7.00 -7.73
C ILE A 222 14.57 -6.91 -6.31
N GLU A 223 14.69 -8.01 -5.56
CA GLU A 223 14.29 -8.04 -4.16
C GLU A 223 15.09 -7.01 -3.35
N PRO A 224 14.42 -6.15 -2.55
CA PRO A 224 15.09 -5.23 -1.63
C PRO A 224 15.82 -5.96 -0.50
N GLU A 225 16.78 -5.27 0.13
CA GLU A 225 17.44 -5.80 1.33
C GLU A 225 16.45 -6.08 2.47
N HIS A 226 16.72 -7.15 3.21
CA HIS A 226 15.86 -7.63 4.30
C HIS A 226 16.05 -6.80 5.57
N GLY A 227 15.42 -5.62 5.61
CA GLY A 227 15.35 -4.76 6.80
C GLY A 227 14.14 -5.06 7.68
N TRP A 228 13.79 -4.10 8.55
CA TRP A 228 12.66 -4.20 9.49
C TRP A 228 11.37 -4.74 8.84
N CYS A 229 10.95 -4.17 7.70
CA CYS A 229 9.71 -4.58 7.06
C CYS A 229 9.71 -6.04 6.62
N TYR A 230 10.84 -6.60 6.18
CA TYR A 230 10.91 -8.02 5.83
C TYR A 230 10.53 -8.91 7.03
N TYR A 231 11.15 -8.65 8.19
CA TYR A 231 10.87 -9.39 9.42
C TYR A 231 9.46 -9.15 9.92
N TYR A 232 8.95 -7.92 9.86
CA TYR A 232 7.56 -7.60 10.19
C TYR A 232 6.57 -8.35 9.29
N GLN A 233 6.81 -8.43 7.97
CA GLN A 233 5.93 -9.14 7.06
C GLN A 233 5.90 -10.65 7.34
N LYS A 234 7.08 -11.25 7.58
CA LYS A 234 7.18 -12.67 7.95
C LYS A 234 6.57 -12.96 9.32
N ALA A 235 6.74 -12.06 10.28
CA ALA A 235 6.15 -12.18 11.62
C ALA A 235 4.63 -12.03 11.57
N SER A 236 4.11 -11.07 10.79
CA SER A 236 2.67 -10.88 10.61
C SER A 236 2.01 -12.06 9.91
N TYR A 237 2.70 -12.68 8.95
CA TYR A 237 2.27 -13.95 8.36
C TYR A 237 2.27 -15.09 9.38
N ALA A 238 3.38 -15.30 10.10
CA ALA A 238 3.50 -16.32 11.13
C ALA A 238 2.43 -16.17 12.22
N ARG A 239 2.12 -14.93 12.61
CA ARG A 239 0.99 -14.60 13.50
C ARG A 239 -0.35 -15.07 12.92
N GLN A 240 -0.61 -14.81 11.64
CA GLN A 240 -1.88 -15.16 11.01
C GLN A 240 -2.08 -16.69 10.93
N VAL A 241 -1.01 -17.47 10.76
CA VAL A 241 -1.07 -18.94 10.82
C VAL A 241 -1.07 -19.49 12.25
N GLY A 242 -0.86 -18.64 13.26
CA GLY A 242 -0.81 -19.03 14.68
C GLY A 242 0.54 -19.62 15.13
N ASP A 243 1.61 -19.45 14.35
CA ASP A 243 2.96 -19.92 14.67
C ASP A 243 3.70 -18.89 15.52
N TRP A 244 3.34 -18.83 16.80
CA TRP A 244 3.91 -17.87 17.76
C TRP A 244 5.40 -18.11 18.03
N GLU A 245 5.89 -19.35 17.90
CA GLU A 245 7.31 -19.67 18.03
C GLU A 245 8.11 -18.98 16.92
N GLN A 246 7.65 -19.11 15.66
CA GLN A 246 8.30 -18.47 14.53
C GLN A 246 8.28 -16.93 14.63
N VAL A 247 7.21 -16.35 15.17
CA VAL A 247 7.15 -14.90 15.42
C VAL A 247 8.22 -14.48 16.43
N SER A 248 8.39 -15.23 17.53
CA SER A 248 9.43 -14.95 18.53
C SER A 248 10.85 -15.08 17.97
N VAL A 249 11.10 -16.11 17.13
CA VAL A 249 12.40 -16.27 16.43
C VAL A 249 12.70 -15.07 15.53
N LEU A 250 11.71 -14.59 14.78
CA LEU A 250 11.86 -13.39 13.95
C LEU A 250 12.08 -12.13 14.80
N GLY A 251 11.39 -12.02 15.93
CA GLY A 251 11.57 -10.93 16.88
C GLY A 251 12.98 -10.89 17.46
N ASP A 252 13.53 -12.03 17.86
CA ASP A 252 14.88 -12.09 18.39
C ASP A 252 15.94 -11.75 17.33
N ALA A 253 15.71 -12.14 16.07
CA ALA A 253 16.54 -11.71 14.95
C ALA A 253 16.53 -10.19 14.76
N VAL A 254 15.35 -9.56 14.83
CA VAL A 254 15.19 -8.10 14.78
C VAL A 254 16.00 -7.41 15.87
N PHE A 255 15.94 -7.88 17.11
CA PHE A 255 16.73 -7.31 18.21
C PHE A 255 18.23 -7.49 18.01
N ASN A 256 18.68 -8.66 17.55
CA ASN A 256 20.09 -8.93 17.29
C ASN A 256 20.66 -8.07 16.15
N LEU A 257 19.82 -7.72 15.18
CA LEU A 257 20.16 -6.86 14.04
C LEU A 257 19.92 -5.36 14.33
N GLU A 258 19.47 -5.03 15.54
CA GLU A 258 19.12 -3.67 15.97
C GLU A 258 18.11 -2.96 15.03
N LEU A 259 17.20 -3.74 14.43
CA LEU A 259 16.15 -3.23 13.55
C LEU A 259 15.01 -2.62 14.37
N GLN A 260 14.39 -1.55 13.86
CA GLN A 260 13.33 -0.83 14.56
C GLN A 260 12.16 -0.45 13.64
N ALA A 261 10.96 -0.49 14.24
CA ALA A 261 9.73 -0.01 13.62
C ALA A 261 9.73 1.50 13.46
N GLN A 262 9.33 1.96 12.27
CA GLN A 262 9.02 3.37 12.04
C GLN A 262 7.56 3.69 12.38
N ASP A 263 6.71 2.67 12.38
CA ASP A 263 5.32 2.73 12.81
C ASP A 263 5.09 1.79 13.99
N GLN A 264 4.67 2.32 15.14
CA GLN A 264 4.67 1.54 16.38
C GLN A 264 3.64 0.40 16.36
N ILE A 265 2.61 0.47 15.51
CA ILE A 265 1.65 -0.63 15.32
C ILE A 265 2.32 -1.89 14.75
N GLU A 266 3.49 -1.77 14.13
CA GLU A 266 4.22 -2.91 13.55
C GLU A 266 4.83 -3.83 14.63
N TRP A 267 4.89 -3.36 15.89
CA TRP A 267 5.30 -4.21 17.01
C TRP A 267 4.23 -5.22 17.45
N MET A 268 2.99 -5.10 16.97
CA MET A 268 1.86 -5.94 17.39
C MET A 268 2.10 -7.46 17.29
N PRO A 269 2.69 -8.00 16.22
CA PRO A 269 2.97 -9.44 16.16
C PRO A 269 3.94 -9.89 17.25
N PHE A 270 4.99 -9.11 17.48
CA PHE A 270 6.05 -9.47 18.42
C PHE A 270 5.58 -9.39 19.87
N ILE A 271 4.82 -8.35 20.26
CA ILE A 271 4.28 -8.28 21.63
C ILE A 271 3.33 -9.46 21.92
N GLN A 272 2.54 -9.90 20.95
CA GLN A 272 1.63 -11.03 21.12
C GLN A 272 2.43 -12.33 21.29
N ALA A 273 3.45 -12.55 20.45
CA ALA A 273 4.30 -13.73 20.56
C ALA A 273 5.08 -13.78 21.89
N TYR A 274 5.65 -12.66 22.33
CA TYR A 274 6.35 -12.60 23.61
C TYR A 274 5.41 -12.71 24.81
N ALA A 275 4.14 -12.32 24.68
CA ALA A 275 3.13 -12.61 25.69
C ALA A 275 2.80 -14.10 25.76
N TYR A 276 2.70 -14.80 24.62
CA TYR A 276 2.54 -16.26 24.58
C TYR A 276 3.74 -17.02 25.14
N SER A 277 4.95 -16.55 24.86
CA SER A 277 6.18 -17.18 25.33
C SER A 277 6.64 -16.68 26.71
N GLU A 278 5.80 -15.92 27.42
CA GLU A 278 6.09 -15.37 28.75
C GLU A 278 7.38 -14.53 28.84
N ASN A 279 7.82 -13.93 27.74
CA ASN A 279 9.06 -13.15 27.66
C ASN A 279 8.84 -11.69 28.10
N ILE A 280 8.80 -11.49 29.41
CA ILE A 280 8.54 -10.18 30.02
C ILE A 280 9.61 -9.14 29.68
N SER A 281 10.89 -9.55 29.56
CA SER A 281 11.97 -8.61 29.22
C SER A 281 11.71 -7.94 27.88
N ARG A 282 11.34 -8.74 26.86
CA ARG A 282 10.99 -8.23 25.53
C ARG A 282 9.74 -7.37 25.54
N LEU A 283 8.71 -7.74 26.30
CA LEU A 283 7.52 -6.90 26.48
C LEU A 283 7.88 -5.52 27.06
N GLN A 284 8.76 -5.47 28.06
CA GLN A 284 9.20 -4.21 28.67
C GLN A 284 10.03 -3.35 27.69
N GLU A 285 10.94 -3.97 26.94
CA GLU A 285 11.70 -3.29 25.89
C GLU A 285 10.77 -2.66 24.85
N ILE A 286 9.81 -3.43 24.32
CA ILE A 286 8.87 -2.94 23.31
C ILE A 286 7.94 -1.85 23.87
N ALA A 287 7.43 -2.02 25.10
CA ALA A 287 6.63 -0.99 25.75
C ALA A 287 7.37 0.35 25.81
N SER A 288 8.68 0.33 26.09
CA SER A 288 9.48 1.55 26.11
C SER A 288 9.58 2.23 24.74
N MET A 289 9.73 1.46 23.67
CA MET A 289 9.81 1.96 22.28
C MET A 289 8.47 2.53 21.79
N MET A 290 7.37 1.85 22.13
CA MET A 290 6.02 2.23 21.71
C MET A 290 5.42 3.40 22.50
N SER A 291 5.93 3.71 23.69
CA SER A 291 5.34 4.65 24.66
C SER A 291 4.97 6.05 24.11
N LYS A 292 5.62 6.50 23.02
CA LYS A 292 5.34 7.80 22.39
C LYS A 292 4.12 7.78 21.48
N ASP A 293 3.73 6.62 20.95
CA ASP A 293 2.56 6.45 20.11
C ASP A 293 1.38 5.96 20.96
N LYS A 294 0.58 6.92 21.46
CA LYS A 294 -0.54 6.62 22.37
C LYS A 294 -1.59 5.69 21.76
N LEU A 295 -1.86 5.80 20.45
CA LEU A 295 -2.88 5.00 19.80
C LEU A 295 -2.41 3.56 19.62
N ALA A 296 -1.17 3.35 19.15
CA ALA A 296 -0.59 2.02 19.05
C ALA A 296 -0.46 1.38 20.45
N PHE A 297 -0.05 2.16 21.45
CA PHE A 297 0.09 1.70 22.84
C PHE A 297 -1.25 1.28 23.46
N GLN A 298 -2.32 2.05 23.21
CA GLN A 298 -3.67 1.70 23.66
C GLN A 298 -4.18 0.43 22.97
N GLN A 299 -3.92 0.26 21.67
CA GLN A 299 -4.26 -0.97 20.94
C GLN A 299 -3.50 -2.18 21.49
N ALA A 300 -2.21 -2.05 21.80
CA ALA A 300 -1.42 -3.10 22.45
C ALA A 300 -2.06 -3.53 23.77
N CYS A 301 -2.42 -2.57 24.63
CA CYS A 301 -3.13 -2.85 25.88
C CYS A 301 -4.41 -3.67 25.65
N GLN A 302 -5.27 -3.22 24.73
CA GLN A 302 -6.54 -3.90 24.44
C GLN A 302 -6.33 -5.32 23.90
N ILE A 303 -5.38 -5.50 22.98
CA ILE A 303 -5.05 -6.81 22.39
C ILE A 303 -4.52 -7.74 23.48
N LEU A 304 -3.50 -7.33 24.23
CA LEU A 304 -2.89 -8.18 25.27
C LEU A 304 -3.90 -8.58 26.36
N LEU A 305 -4.85 -7.71 26.70
CA LEU A 305 -5.91 -8.02 27.66
C LEU A 305 -7.00 -8.96 27.13
N THR A 306 -7.13 -9.14 25.81
CA THR A 306 -8.11 -10.05 25.20
C THR A 306 -7.53 -11.42 24.85
N MET A 307 -6.20 -11.54 24.80
CA MET A 307 -5.51 -12.80 24.54
C MET A 307 -5.78 -13.88 25.61
N GLN A 308 -5.74 -15.13 25.16
CA GLN A 308 -5.85 -16.32 26.02
C GLN A 308 -4.46 -16.73 26.54
N ILE A 309 -3.90 -15.90 27.42
CA ILE A 309 -2.58 -16.09 28.06
C ILE A 309 -2.71 -16.25 29.58
N GLU A 310 -1.64 -16.65 30.25
CA GLU A 310 -1.64 -16.77 31.71
C GLU A 310 -2.04 -15.47 32.42
N SER A 311 -2.75 -15.58 33.55
CA SER A 311 -3.17 -14.43 34.35
C SER A 311 -2.00 -13.61 34.90
N SER A 312 -0.87 -14.28 35.15
CA SER A 312 0.40 -13.68 35.58
C SER A 312 0.91 -12.69 34.52
N ILE A 313 0.97 -13.11 33.25
CA ILE A 313 1.41 -12.31 32.11
C ILE A 313 0.42 -11.20 31.81
N LYS A 314 -0.89 -11.48 31.87
CA LYS A 314 -1.93 -10.47 31.69
C LYS A 314 -1.80 -9.32 32.69
N SER A 315 -1.50 -9.61 33.96
CA SER A 315 -1.26 -8.57 34.96
C SER A 315 0.02 -7.76 34.68
N GLN A 316 1.04 -8.36 34.06
CA GLN A 316 2.25 -7.64 33.69
C GLN A 316 2.05 -6.79 32.44
N ALA A 317 1.35 -7.31 31.43
CA ALA A 317 0.93 -6.57 30.26
C ALA A 317 0.08 -5.35 30.64
N ASP A 318 -0.85 -5.51 31.59
CA ASP A 318 -1.64 -4.39 32.14
C ASP A 318 -0.75 -3.30 32.72
N ARG A 319 0.25 -3.67 33.53
CA ARG A 319 1.21 -2.72 34.11
C ARG A 319 2.09 -2.04 33.07
N LEU A 320 2.49 -2.75 32.03
CA LEU A 320 3.42 -2.27 31.02
C LEU A 320 2.74 -1.42 29.94
N PHE A 321 1.52 -1.75 29.54
CA PHE A 321 0.85 -1.15 28.38
C PHE A 321 -0.43 -0.37 28.71
N CYS A 322 -1.07 -0.61 29.86
CA CYS A 322 -2.38 -0.02 30.17
C CYS A 322 -2.34 1.12 31.19
N ILE A 323 -1.25 1.26 31.95
CA ILE A 323 -1.10 2.33 32.94
C ILE A 323 -0.51 3.57 32.24
N GLN A 324 -1.32 4.63 32.14
CA GLN A 324 -0.87 5.99 31.79
C GLN A 324 -0.73 6.87 33.03
#